data_AF-A0A354WFF8-F1
#
_entry.id   AF-A0A354WFF8-F1
#
_cell.length_a   1.000
_cell.length_b   1.000
_cell.length_c   1.000
_cell.angle_alpha   90.00
_cell.angle_beta   90.00
_cell.angle_gamma   90.00
#
_symmetry.space_group_name_H-M   'P 1'
#
loop_
_entity.id
_entity.type
_entity.pdbx_description
1 polymer ?
#
loop_
_entity_poly.entity_id
_entity_poly.type
_entity_poly.pdbx_seq_one_letter_code
_entity_poly.pdbx_strand_id
1 'polypeptide(L)'
;MEDYQAAFLQRHNDTEILCSSNRKVAAMHFGGVTIECLLKSMILASLPKGASREWKTDDNSPGHTITNPRHSFQDALKRHNRLHTRVQNLPEVMKWLVTVENPKNQHFIDMRYSSNEPNDPEYKQWLFAYKSLIGWLQKQATKL
;
A
#
# COMPACT_ATOMS: atom_id res chain seq x y z
N MET A 1 -5.26 -17.65 -6.80
CA MET A 1 -5.52 -16.56 -5.82
C MET A 1 -4.23 -15.79 -5.66
N GLU A 2 -4.27 -14.46 -5.75
CA GLU A 2 -3.07 -13.62 -5.62
C GLU A 2 -2.58 -13.63 -4.17
N ASP A 3 -1.35 -14.09 -3.94
CA ASP A 3 -0.73 -14.08 -2.62
C ASP A 3 -0.14 -12.69 -2.32
N TYR A 4 -1.02 -11.78 -1.88
CA TYR A 4 -0.64 -10.42 -1.54
C TYR A 4 0.32 -10.33 -0.36
N GLN A 5 0.33 -11.32 0.53
CA GLN A 5 1.26 -11.35 1.65
C GLN A 5 2.68 -11.68 1.17
N ALA A 6 2.83 -12.72 0.33
CA ALA A 6 4.12 -13.02 -0.28
C ALA A 6 4.58 -11.89 -1.20
N ALA A 7 3.67 -11.31 -1.99
CA ALA A 7 3.96 -10.16 -2.83
C ALA A 7 4.46 -8.96 -2.00
N PHE A 8 3.80 -8.65 -0.88
CA PHE A 8 4.26 -7.62 0.06
C PHE A 8 5.71 -7.85 0.51
N LEU A 9 6.05 -9.07 0.94
CA LEU A 9 7.40 -9.39 1.41
C LEU A 9 8.46 -9.19 0.31
N GLN A 10 8.17 -9.65 -0.91
CA GLN A 10 9.09 -9.47 -2.05
C GLN A 10 9.23 -8.00 -2.44
N ARG A 11 8.12 -7.26 -2.55
CA ARG A 11 8.13 -5.84 -2.91
C ARG A 11 8.81 -4.98 -1.84
N HIS A 12 8.69 -5.34 -0.57
CA HIS A 12 9.42 -4.68 0.51
C HIS A 12 10.94 -4.86 0.34
N ASN A 13 11.40 -6.10 0.07
CA ASN A 13 12.81 -6.36 -0.21
C ASN A 13 13.30 -5.58 -1.43
N ASP A 14 12.53 -5.58 -2.52
CA ASP A 14 12.84 -4.80 -3.73
C ASP A 14 12.98 -3.31 -3.40
N THR A 15 12.06 -2.77 -2.61
CA THR A 15 12.07 -1.35 -2.21
C THR A 15 13.32 -1.01 -1.40
N GLU A 16 13.72 -1.85 -0.44
CA GLU A 16 14.94 -1.65 0.36
C GLU A 16 16.20 -1.67 -0.52
N ILE A 17 16.29 -2.60 -1.48
CA ILE A 17 17.40 -2.67 -2.44
C ILE A 17 17.45 -1.40 -3.28
N LEU A 18 16.31 -0.94 -3.81
CA LEU A 18 16.22 0.27 -4.63
C LEU A 18 16.59 1.53 -3.84
N CYS A 19 16.17 1.61 -2.57
CA CYS A 19 16.58 2.68 -1.66
C CYS A 19 18.10 2.69 -1.44
N SER A 20 18.68 1.53 -1.14
CA SER A 20 20.14 1.42 -0.91
C SER A 20 20.97 1.69 -2.18
N SER A 21 20.39 1.44 -3.36
CA SER A 21 21.02 1.68 -4.66
C SER A 21 20.77 3.09 -5.21
N ASN A 22 20.17 4.00 -4.43
CA ASN A 22 19.83 5.36 -4.83
C ASN A 22 19.00 5.47 -6.13
N ARG A 23 18.10 4.50 -6.37
CA ARG A 23 17.19 4.49 -7.53
C ARG A 23 15.84 5.10 -7.10
N LYS A 24 15.78 6.41 -6.90
CA LYS A 24 14.69 7.06 -6.14
C LYS A 24 13.32 6.92 -6.80
N VAL A 25 13.21 7.16 -8.11
CA VAL A 25 11.94 6.99 -8.85
C VAL A 25 11.42 5.55 -8.71
N ALA A 26 12.30 4.57 -8.92
CA ALA A 26 11.94 3.16 -8.79
C ALA A 26 11.58 2.80 -7.34
N ALA A 27 12.33 3.30 -6.35
CA ALA A 27 12.03 3.11 -4.94
C ALA A 27 10.65 3.70 -4.58
N MET A 28 10.31 4.89 -5.08
CA MET A 28 9.00 5.52 -4.88
C MET A 28 7.86 4.70 -5.48
N HIS A 29 8.04 4.18 -6.71
CA HIS A 29 7.10 3.30 -7.35
C HIS A 29 6.88 2.00 -6.53
N PHE A 30 7.96 1.27 -6.28
CA PHE A 30 7.91 -0.02 -5.57
C PHE A 30 7.49 0.12 -4.11
N GLY A 31 7.83 1.23 -3.45
CA GLY A 31 7.38 1.51 -2.10
C GLY A 31 5.87 1.72 -2.04
N GLY A 32 5.29 2.38 -3.05
CA GLY A 32 3.83 2.45 -3.19
C GLY A 32 3.19 1.08 -3.41
N VAL A 33 3.74 0.27 -4.33
CA VAL A 33 3.29 -1.12 -4.58
C VAL A 33 3.40 -1.99 -3.31
N THR A 34 4.44 -1.80 -2.52
CA THR A 34 4.62 -2.51 -1.24
C THR A 34 3.46 -2.23 -0.28
N ILE A 35 3.09 -0.96 -0.10
CA ILE A 35 1.96 -0.57 0.75
C ILE A 35 0.64 -1.07 0.17
N GLU A 36 0.45 -1.02 -1.15
CA GLU A 36 -0.73 -1.58 -1.81
C GLU A 36 -0.90 -3.07 -1.48
N CYS A 37 0.16 -3.87 -1.65
CA CYS A 37 0.12 -5.29 -1.36
C CYS A 37 -0.19 -5.57 0.11
N LEU A 38 0.40 -4.79 1.04
CA LEU A 38 0.11 -4.92 2.47
C LEU A 38 -1.34 -4.60 2.80
N LEU A 39 -1.90 -3.50 2.26
CA LEU A 39 -3.29 -3.15 2.49
C LEU A 39 -4.24 -4.22 1.94
N LYS A 40 -3.96 -4.75 0.75
CA LYS A 40 -4.71 -5.85 0.14
C LYS A 40 -4.63 -7.14 0.97
N SER A 41 -3.45 -7.49 1.50
CA SER A 41 -3.31 -8.65 2.37
C SER A 41 -4.11 -8.50 3.67
N MET A 42 -4.07 -7.31 4.29
CA MET A 42 -4.87 -7.00 5.49
C MET A 42 -6.37 -7.10 5.22
N ILE A 43 -6.85 -6.58 4.07
CA ILE A 43 -8.26 -6.69 3.68
C ILE A 43 -8.68 -8.17 3.59
N LEU A 44 -7.96 -8.99 2.84
CA LEU A 44 -8.29 -10.40 2.65
C LEU A 44 -8.18 -11.21 3.96
N ALA A 45 -7.23 -10.86 4.82
CA ALA A 45 -7.07 -11.49 6.13
C ALA A 45 -8.20 -11.14 7.10
N SER A 46 -8.84 -9.97 6.93
CA SER A 46 -9.95 -9.51 7.77
C SER A 46 -11.30 -10.19 7.45
N LEU A 47 -11.38 -10.94 6.35
CA LEU A 47 -12.60 -11.64 5.96
C LEU A 47 -12.96 -12.76 6.95
N PRO A 48 -14.26 -13.02 7.18
CA PRO A 48 -14.70 -14.09 8.08
C PRO A 48 -14.10 -15.46 7.73
N LYS A 49 -13.89 -16.31 8.74
CA LYS A 49 -13.48 -17.70 8.51
C LYS A 49 -14.50 -18.39 7.59
N GLY A 50 -14.01 -19.01 6.52
CA GLY A 50 -14.85 -19.68 5.51
C GLY A 50 -15.31 -18.77 4.37
N ALA A 51 -15.10 -17.45 4.44
CA ALA A 51 -15.27 -16.58 3.28
C ALA A 51 -14.17 -16.84 2.25
N SER A 52 -14.52 -16.78 0.97
CA SER A 52 -13.51 -16.87 -0.08
C SER A 52 -12.59 -15.65 -0.04
N ARG A 53 -11.28 -15.88 -0.12
CA ARG A 53 -10.24 -14.84 -0.06
C ARG A 53 -9.88 -14.33 -1.45
N GLU A 54 -10.88 -14.06 -2.27
CA GLU A 54 -10.69 -13.55 -3.62
C GLU A 54 -11.54 -12.31 -3.86
N TRP A 55 -11.10 -11.49 -4.81
CA TRP A 55 -11.83 -10.31 -5.22
C TRP A 55 -13.08 -10.71 -5.99
N LYS A 56 -14.14 -9.93 -5.81
CA LYS A 56 -15.34 -10.00 -6.65
C LYS A 56 -14.96 -9.71 -8.10
N THR A 57 -15.38 -10.61 -8.98
CA THR A 57 -15.36 -10.52 -10.45
C THR A 57 -16.79 -10.70 -10.98
N ASP A 58 -16.96 -10.50 -12.28
CA ASP A 58 -18.24 -10.76 -12.95
C ASP A 58 -18.58 -12.26 -12.91
N ASP A 59 -17.57 -13.13 -12.96
CA ASP A 59 -17.71 -14.59 -12.99
C ASP A 59 -18.01 -15.24 -11.63
N ASN A 60 -17.67 -14.59 -10.50
CA ASN A 60 -17.87 -15.13 -9.15
C ASN A 60 -19.00 -14.44 -8.36
N SER A 61 -19.81 -13.63 -9.01
CA SER A 61 -21.04 -13.05 -8.43
C SER A 61 -22.16 -14.11 -8.38
N PRO A 62 -22.94 -14.26 -7.28
CA PRO A 62 -23.10 -13.35 -6.14
C PRO A 62 -22.38 -13.77 -4.84
N GLY A 63 -21.54 -14.81 -4.85
CA GLY A 63 -20.90 -15.35 -3.64
C GLY A 63 -19.91 -14.40 -2.94
N HIS A 64 -19.53 -13.31 -3.61
CA HIS A 64 -18.45 -12.41 -3.21
C HIS A 64 -18.91 -10.96 -3.18
N THR A 65 -18.56 -10.26 -2.10
CA THR A 65 -19.02 -8.88 -1.86
C THR A 65 -17.89 -7.86 -1.90
N ILE A 66 -16.63 -8.28 -1.89
CA ILE A 66 -15.47 -7.38 -1.80
C ILE A 66 -14.79 -7.19 -3.15
N THR A 67 -14.89 -6.01 -3.73
CA THR A 67 -14.21 -5.66 -4.99
C THR A 67 -12.70 -5.39 -4.78
N ASN A 68 -11.90 -5.36 -5.85
CA ASN A 68 -10.47 -5.00 -5.76
C ASN A 68 -10.31 -3.47 -5.67
N PRO A 69 -9.52 -2.91 -4.72
CA PRO A 69 -9.24 -1.46 -4.65
C PRO A 69 -8.31 -0.93 -5.75
N ARG A 70 -7.87 -1.79 -6.68
CA ARG A 70 -6.84 -1.49 -7.68
C ARG A 70 -5.60 -0.94 -6.99
N HIS A 71 -5.18 0.26 -7.32
CA HIS A 71 -3.95 0.88 -6.80
C HIS A 71 -4.22 2.02 -5.80
N SER A 72 -5.48 2.28 -5.42
CA SER A 72 -5.79 3.37 -4.47
C SER A 72 -5.72 2.89 -3.02
N PHE A 73 -4.91 3.58 -2.22
CA PHE A 73 -4.84 3.35 -0.78
C PHE A 73 -6.13 3.79 -0.08
N GLN A 74 -6.73 4.89 -0.52
CA GLN A 74 -8.01 5.34 0.05
C GLN A 74 -9.12 4.31 -0.17
N ASP A 75 -9.25 3.77 -1.38
CA ASP A 75 -10.26 2.75 -1.65
C ASP A 75 -9.92 1.42 -0.96
N ALA A 76 -8.64 1.10 -0.76
CA ALA A 76 -8.24 -0.02 0.07
C ALA A 76 -8.68 0.17 1.54
N LEU A 77 -8.49 1.37 2.12
CA LEU A 77 -8.94 1.67 3.47
C LEU A 77 -10.45 1.54 3.62
N LYS A 78 -11.25 2.07 2.68
CA LYS A 78 -12.72 1.95 2.72
C LYS A 78 -13.22 0.50 2.78
N ARG A 79 -12.41 -0.46 2.35
CA ARG A 79 -12.71 -1.91 2.40
C ARG A 79 -12.32 -2.56 3.72
N HIS A 80 -11.63 -1.85 4.59
CA HIS A 80 -11.20 -2.32 5.91
C HIS A 80 -11.63 -1.33 7.00
N ASN A 81 -12.91 -1.35 7.38
CA ASN A 81 -13.55 -0.39 8.30
C ASN A 81 -12.73 -0.07 9.56
N ARG A 82 -12.25 -1.09 10.28
CA ARG A 82 -11.47 -0.90 11.52
C ARG A 82 -10.13 -0.20 11.27
N LEU A 83 -9.46 -0.48 10.16
CA LEU A 83 -8.21 0.20 9.77
C LEU A 83 -8.50 1.64 9.35
N HIS A 84 -9.54 1.85 8.53
CA HIS A 84 -9.98 3.16 8.07
C HIS A 84 -10.23 4.13 9.24
N THR A 85 -11.02 3.72 10.23
CA THR A 85 -11.29 4.54 11.43
C THR A 85 -10.00 4.91 12.17
N ARG A 86 -9.05 3.98 12.28
CA ARG A 86 -7.78 4.25 12.98
C ARG A 86 -6.89 5.23 12.22
N VAL A 87 -6.86 5.15 10.90
CA VAL A 87 -6.13 6.12 10.07
C VAL A 87 -6.78 7.50 10.16
N GLN A 88 -8.11 7.59 10.09
CA GLN A 88 -8.84 8.88 10.20
C GLN A 88 -8.60 9.60 11.53
N ASN A 89 -8.43 8.84 12.62
CA ASN A 89 -8.17 9.39 13.95
C ASN A 89 -6.69 9.78 14.18
N LEU A 90 -5.80 9.52 13.22
CA LEU A 90 -4.36 9.80 13.32
C LEU A 90 -3.90 10.62 12.10
N PRO A 91 -3.99 11.97 12.14
CA PRO A 91 -3.66 12.83 11.01
C PRO A 91 -2.25 12.60 10.43
N GLU A 92 -1.30 12.24 11.28
CA GLU A 92 0.08 11.94 10.86
C GLU A 92 0.16 10.70 9.96
N VAL A 93 -0.61 9.64 10.26
CA VAL A 93 -0.68 8.43 9.44
C VAL A 93 -1.33 8.74 8.09
N MET A 94 -2.39 9.56 8.10
CA MET A 94 -3.01 10.03 6.85
C MET A 94 -2.02 10.82 5.99
N LYS A 95 -1.21 11.69 6.60
CA LYS A 95 -0.16 12.42 5.89
C LYS A 95 0.86 11.48 5.26
N TRP A 96 1.32 10.44 5.97
CA TRP A 96 2.22 9.46 5.38
C TRP A 96 1.58 8.70 4.22
N LEU A 97 0.31 8.31 4.37
CA LEU A 97 -0.45 7.62 3.34
C LEU A 97 -0.53 8.44 2.05
N VAL A 98 -0.94 9.71 2.14
CA VAL A 98 -0.99 10.62 0.98
C VAL A 98 0.40 10.82 0.37
N THR A 99 1.43 10.97 1.19
CA THR A 99 2.82 11.16 0.73
C THR A 99 3.34 9.95 -0.05
N VAL A 100 3.01 8.73 0.40
CA VAL A 100 3.46 7.49 -0.25
C VAL A 100 2.60 7.16 -1.47
N GLU A 101 1.29 7.45 -1.45
CA GLU A 101 0.40 7.25 -2.60
C GLU A 101 0.75 8.22 -3.75
N ASN A 102 1.15 9.45 -3.41
CA ASN A 102 1.39 10.53 -4.37
C ASN A 102 2.81 11.17 -4.24
N PRO A 103 3.90 10.40 -4.42
CA PRO A 103 5.26 10.96 -4.45
C PRO A 103 5.37 12.07 -5.51
N LYS A 104 5.92 13.24 -5.13
CA LYS A 104 6.03 14.42 -6.01
C LYS A 104 4.70 14.83 -6.69
N ASN A 105 3.57 14.67 -5.99
CA ASN A 105 2.23 14.93 -6.50
C ASN A 105 1.86 14.07 -7.73
N GLN A 106 2.54 12.93 -7.91
CA GLN A 106 2.26 11.95 -8.95
C GLN A 106 1.94 10.62 -8.28
N HIS A 107 0.91 9.92 -8.77
CA HIS A 107 0.54 8.63 -8.20
C HIS A 107 1.71 7.63 -8.33
N PHE A 108 1.97 6.80 -7.32
CA PHE A 108 3.13 5.90 -7.30
C PHE A 108 3.18 4.95 -8.51
N ILE A 109 2.03 4.58 -9.09
CA ILE A 109 1.99 3.78 -10.33
C ILE A 109 2.56 4.55 -11.50
N ASP A 110 2.28 5.83 -11.62
CA ASP A 110 2.71 6.65 -12.75
C ASP A 110 4.19 7.04 -12.66
N MET A 111 4.79 6.92 -11.47
CA MET A 111 6.24 7.11 -11.27
C MET A 111 7.09 6.25 -12.21
N ARG A 112 6.58 5.08 -12.66
CA ARG A 112 7.27 4.23 -13.64
C ARG A 112 7.53 4.91 -15.00
N TYR A 113 6.82 5.99 -15.29
CA TYR A 113 6.99 6.80 -16.50
C TYR A 113 7.65 8.15 -16.22
N SER A 114 8.03 8.42 -14.97
CA SER A 114 8.64 9.69 -14.60
C SER A 114 10.10 9.73 -15.01
N SER A 115 10.47 10.71 -15.84
CA SER A 115 11.86 11.03 -16.18
C SER A 115 12.49 12.03 -15.21
N ASN A 116 11.70 12.61 -14.30
CA ASN A 116 12.12 13.68 -13.41
C ASN A 116 12.51 13.14 -12.03
N GLU A 117 13.82 12.92 -11.84
CA GLU A 117 14.37 12.39 -10.59
C GLU A 117 14.01 13.29 -9.37
N PRO A 118 13.58 12.73 -8.24
CA PRO A 118 13.41 13.47 -6.99
C PRO A 118 14.71 14.07 -6.48
N ASN A 119 14.65 15.32 -6.02
CA ASN A 119 15.76 15.88 -5.26
C ASN A 119 15.88 15.20 -3.87
N ASP A 120 17.01 15.42 -3.20
CA ASP A 120 17.28 14.75 -1.91
C ASP A 120 16.27 15.09 -0.82
N PRO A 121 15.85 16.37 -0.62
CA PRO A 121 14.79 16.70 0.33
C PRO A 121 13.46 15.97 0.06
N GLU A 122 12.98 15.98 -1.19
CA GLU A 122 11.76 15.29 -1.61
C GLU A 122 11.84 13.79 -1.31
N TYR A 123 12.96 13.17 -1.68
CA TYR A 123 13.17 11.75 -1.46
C TYR A 123 13.25 11.40 0.04
N LYS A 124 13.95 12.20 0.84
CA LYS A 124 14.04 11.99 2.30
C LYS A 124 12.67 12.11 2.97
N GLN A 125 11.85 13.08 2.55
CA GLN A 125 10.49 13.23 3.05
C GLN A 125 9.64 12.00 2.72
N TRP A 126 9.68 11.54 1.46
CA TRP A 126 8.97 10.34 1.05
C TRP A 126 9.46 9.09 1.80
N LEU A 127 10.78 8.91 1.94
CA LEU A 127 11.37 7.75 2.60
C LEU A 127 10.98 7.69 4.08
N PHE A 128 10.95 8.84 4.76
CA PHE A 128 10.47 8.94 6.12
C PHE A 128 8.99 8.53 6.23
N ALA A 129 8.14 9.03 5.34
CA ALA A 129 6.72 8.67 5.30
C ALA A 129 6.53 7.18 5.00
N TYR A 130 7.26 6.61 4.04
CA TYR A 130 7.24 5.19 3.71
C TYR A 130 7.59 4.32 4.91
N LYS A 131 8.75 4.57 5.54
CA LYS A 131 9.21 3.79 6.71
C LYS A 131 8.26 3.90 7.91
N SER A 132 7.71 5.08 8.13
CA SER A 132 6.75 5.31 9.21
C SER A 132 5.43 4.59 8.94
N LEU A 133 4.92 4.68 7.71
CA LEU A 133 3.67 4.05 7.29
C LEU A 133 3.75 2.53 7.31
N ILE A 134 4.78 1.93 6.70
CA ILE A 134 4.94 0.47 6.67
C ILE A 134 5.07 -0.08 8.10
N GLY A 135 5.90 0.55 8.94
CA GLY A 135 6.08 0.13 10.33
C GLY A 135 4.79 0.27 11.15
N TRP A 136 3.99 1.30 10.90
CA TRP A 136 2.69 1.46 11.54
C TRP A 136 1.67 0.41 11.06
N LEU A 137 1.59 0.14 9.75
CA LEU A 137 0.66 -0.83 9.16
C LEU A 137 0.98 -2.26 9.61
N GLN A 138 2.26 -2.66 9.63
CA GLN A 138 2.69 -3.97 10.14
C GLN A 138 2.27 -4.17 11.61
N LYS A 139 2.38 -3.12 12.45
CA LYS A 139 1.89 -3.16 13.84
C LYS A 139 0.36 -3.28 13.93
N GLN A 140 -0.38 -2.84 12.91
CA GLN A 140 -1.82 -3.01 12.87
C GLN A 140 -2.21 -4.40 12.39
N ALA A 141 -1.49 -4.96 11.42
CA ALA A 141 -1.73 -6.30 10.90
C ALA A 141 -1.62 -7.39 11.99
N THR A 142 -0.85 -7.16 13.07
CA THR A 142 -0.76 -8.09 14.21
C THR A 142 -1.82 -7.89 15.29
N LYS A 143 -2.57 -6.78 15.26
CA LYS A 143 -3.55 -6.38 16.29
C LYS A 143 -5.00 -6.42 15.81
N LEU A 144 -5.20 -6.51 14.49
CA LEU A 144 -6.49 -6.38 13.84
C LEU A 144 -7.14 -7.74 13.60
#